data_AF-A0A350IMG4-F1
#
_entry.id   AF-A0A350IMG4-F1
#
_cell.length_a   1.000
_cell.length_b   1.000
_cell.length_c   1.000
_cell.angle_alpha   90.00
_cell.angle_beta   90.00
_cell.angle_gamma   90.00
#
_symmetry.space_group_name_H-M   'P 1'
#
loop_
_entity.id
_entity.type
_entity.pdbx_description
1 polymer ?
#
loop_
_entity_poly.entity_id
_entity_poly.type
_entity_poly.pdbx_seq_one_letter_code
_entity_poly.pdbx_strand_id
1 'polypeptide(L)' 'MLYKCKKCGSKEFISQPNQYDVFQSQNGKLVLKSTEFIDDELVLYCRECSEILEFDEDDIIM' A
#
# COMPACT_ATOMS: atom_id res chain seq x y z
N MET A 1 12.55 11.79 -13.55
CA MET A 1 13.22 10.48 -13.38
C MET A 1 12.43 9.41 -14.15
N LEU A 2 13.02 8.27 -14.57
CA LEU A 2 12.23 7.15 -15.13
C LEU A 2 12.16 6.04 -14.08
N TYR A 3 11.02 5.91 -13.41
CA TYR A 3 10.82 4.88 -12.38
C TYR A 3 10.77 3.48 -13.00
N LYS A 4 11.75 2.65 -12.64
CA LYS A 4 11.92 1.26 -13.09
C LYS A 4 12.61 0.46 -11.99
N CYS A 5 12.10 -0.72 -11.67
CA CYS A 5 12.71 -1.60 -10.68
C CYS A 5 14.13 -1.98 -11.11
N LYS A 6 15.12 -1.71 -10.25
CA LYS A 6 16.54 -1.98 -10.52
C LYS A 6 16.84 -3.49 -10.66
N LYS A 7 16.00 -4.35 -10.08
CA LYS A 7 16.20 -5.80 -10.02
C LYS A 7 15.60 -6.56 -11.21
N CYS A 8 14.33 -6.34 -11.52
CA CYS A 8 13.62 -7.07 -12.59
C CYS A 8 13.25 -6.21 -13.80
N GLY A 9 13.40 -4.89 -13.70
CA GLY A 9 13.05 -3.97 -14.77
C GLY A 9 11.56 -3.69 -14.97
N SER A 10 10.69 -4.15 -14.08
CA SER A 10 9.27 -3.77 -14.08
C SER A 10 9.09 -2.26 -13.87
N LYS A 11 7.98 -1.72 -14.38
CA LYS A 11 7.54 -0.33 -14.20
C LYS A 11 6.21 -0.25 -13.42
N GLU A 12 5.74 -1.38 -12.91
CA GLU A 12 4.55 -1.46 -12.08
C GLU A 12 4.96 -1.59 -10.62
N PHE A 13 4.35 -0.75 -9.79
CA PHE A 13 4.60 -0.70 -8.36
C PHE A 13 3.26 -0.73 -7.62
N ILE A 14 3.27 -1.31 -6.43
CA ILE A 14 2.11 -1.42 -5.55
C ILE A 14 2.44 -0.75 -4.23
N SER A 15 1.47 -0.04 -3.66
CA SER A 15 1.58 0.48 -2.31
C SER A 15 1.35 -0.62 -1.29
N GLN A 16 1.89 -0.42 -0.08
CA GLN A 16 1.44 -1.19 1.06
C GLN A 16 -0.06 -0.94 1.31
N PRO A 17 -0.83 -1.95 1.74
CA PRO A 17 -2.17 -1.71 2.26
C PRO A 17 -2.11 -0.70 3.40
N ASN A 18 -2.81 0.42 3.23
CA ASN A 18 -2.91 1.49 4.22
C ASN A 18 -4.30 1.54 4.86
N GLN A 19 -5.05 0.44 4.82
CA GLN A 19 -6.41 0.38 5.31
C GLN A 19 -6.66 -0.94 6.02
N TYR A 20 -7.37 -0.89 7.14
CA TYR A 20 -7.93 -2.08 7.79
C TYR A 20 -9.37 -1.83 8.27
N ASP A 21 -10.10 -2.93 8.41
CA ASP A 21 -11.48 -2.93 8.87
C ASP A 21 -11.56 -3.43 10.32
N VAL A 22 -12.22 -2.66 11.17
CA VAL A 22 -12.46 -3.00 12.57
C VAL A 22 -13.82 -3.68 12.68
N PHE A 23 -13.81 -4.95 13.06
CA PHE A 23 -15.01 -5.72 13.33
C PHE A 23 -15.26 -5.84 14.83
N GLN A 24 -16.54 -5.76 15.23
CA GLN A 24 -16.98 -6.00 16.59
C GLN A 24 -17.90 -7.22 16.66
N SER A 25 -17.71 -8.08 17.65
CA SER A 25 -18.62 -9.20 17.91
C SER A 25 -19.90 -8.70 18.58
N GLN A 26 -21.06 -8.98 17.99
CA GLN A 26 -22.38 -8.69 18.54
C GLN A 26 -23.33 -9.87 18.26
N ASN A 27 -23.93 -10.44 19.30
CA ASN A 27 -24.89 -11.55 19.21
C ASN A 27 -24.40 -12.74 18.36
N GLY A 28 -23.13 -13.13 18.55
CA GLY A 28 -22.51 -14.25 17.82
C GLY A 28 -22.18 -13.96 16.35
N LYS A 29 -22.29 -12.71 15.90
CA LYS A 29 -21.90 -12.25 14.56
C LYS A 29 -20.78 -11.23 14.64
N LEU A 30 -19.99 -11.10 13.57
CA LEU A 30 -19.07 -9.99 13.39
C LEU A 30 -19.76 -8.88 12.60
N VAL A 31 -19.70 -7.65 13.13
CA VAL A 31 -20.28 -6.45 12.53
C VAL A 31 -19.15 -5.48 12.22
N LEU A 32 -19.07 -5.01 10.98
CA LEU A 32 -18.12 -3.96 10.60
C LEU A 32 -18.46 -2.68 11.37
N LYS A 33 -17.50 -2.16 12.12
CA LYS A 33 -17.67 -0.97 12.97
C LYS A 33 -17.08 0.26 12.29
N SER A 34 -15.86 0.15 11.79
CA SER A 34 -15.16 1.23 11.12
C SER A 34 -14.14 0.67 10.14
N THR A 35 -13.76 1.52 9.20
CA THR A 35 -12.60 1.34 8.34
C THR A 35 -11.61 2.43 8.71
N GLU A 36 -10.37 2.06 8.95
CA GLU A 36 -9.32 2.97 9.41
C GLU A 36 -8.20 2.98 8.37
N PHE A 37 -7.74 4.19 8.02
CA PHE A 37 -6.57 4.38 7.19
C PHE A 37 -5.35 4.56 8.09
N ILE A 38 -4.25 3.94 7.69
CA ILE A 38 -2.96 4.04 8.34
C ILE A 38 -2.24 5.24 7.71
N ASP A 39 -1.94 6.26 8.51
CA ASP A 39 -1.15 7.43 8.11
C ASP A 39 0.37 7.11 8.06
N ASP A 40 0.73 5.89 7.66
CA ASP A 40 2.13 5.52 7.46
C ASP A 40 2.65 6.17 6.17
N GLU A 41 3.95 6.45 6.14
CA GLU A 41 4.65 6.91 4.92
C GLU A 41 4.34 5.96 3.76
N LEU A 42 4.08 6.52 2.58
CA LEU A 42 3.77 5.72 1.41
C LEU A 42 5.00 4.90 1.01
N VAL A 43 4.88 3.58 1.05
CA VAL A 43 5.92 2.67 0.56
C VAL A 43 5.45 1.98 -0.71
N LEU A 44 6.26 2.09 -1.76
CA LEU A 44 6.02 1.42 -3.04
C LEU A 44 6.96 0.21 -3.20
N TYR A 45 6.38 -0.91 -3.59
CA TYR A 45 7.09 -2.15 -3.89
C TYR A 45 6.93 -2.50 -5.36
N CYS A 46 7.97 -3.06 -5.97
CA CYS A 46 7.89 -3.63 -7.31
C CYS A 46 6.88 -4.78 -7.32
N ARG A 47 5.89 -4.71 -8.22
CA ARG A 47 4.82 -5.71 -8.34
C ARG A 47 5.34 -7.13 -8.59
N GLU A 48 6.45 -7.26 -9.32
CA GLU A 48 6.96 -8.55 -9.80
C GLU A 48 7.95 -9.23 -8.84
N CYS A 49 8.74 -8.47 -8.09
CA CYS A 49 9.82 -9.02 -7.27
C CYS A 49 9.91 -8.47 -5.85
N SER A 50 8.92 -7.65 -5.46
CA SER A 50 8.76 -7.07 -4.13
C SER A 50 9.92 -6.19 -3.64
N GLU A 51 10.82 -5.79 -4.55
CA GLU A 51 11.89 -4.85 -4.23
C GLU A 51 11.29 -3.46 -3.95
N ILE A 52 11.75 -2.80 -2.88
CA ILE A 52 11.30 -1.45 -2.51
C ILE A 52 11.75 -0.44 -3.58
N LEU A 53 10.85 0.47 -3.94
CA LEU A 53 11.15 1.62 -4.77
C LEU A 53 11.52 2.82 -3.89
N GLU A 54 12.70 3.38 -4.11
CA GLU A 54 13.05 4.72 -3.62
C GLU A 54 12.47 5.75 -4.60
N PHE A 55 11.64 6.67 -4.10
CA PHE A 55 11.01 7.73 -4.90
C PHE A 55 10.87 9.01 -4.08
N ASP A 56 10.67 10.13 -4.77
CA ASP A 56 10.32 11.41 -4.16
C ASP A 56 8.79 11.54 -4.10
N GLU A 57 8.22 11.93 -2.96
CA GLU A 57 6.77 12.10 -2.82
C GLU A 57 6.21 13.15 -3.78
N ASP A 58 7.00 14.17 -4.12
CA ASP A 58 6.63 15.22 -5.09
C ASP A 58 6.43 14.68 -6.52
N ASP A 59 6.93 13.48 -6.82
CA ASP A 59 6.74 12.81 -8.12
C ASP A 59 5.42 12.02 -8.21
N ILE A 60 4.62 11.97 -7.13
CA ILE A 60 3.32 11.27 -7.13
C ILE A 60 2.19 12.19 -7.58
N ILE A 61 1.39 11.69 -8.52
CA ILE A 61 0.18 12.35 -9.02
C ILE A 61 -1.02 11.52 -8.54
N MET A 62 -1.83 12.09 -7.64
CA MET A 62 -3.07 11.50 -7.12
C MET A 62 -4.31 11.98 -7.87
#